data_AF-A0A3P3WG19-F1
#
_entry.id   AF-A0A3P3WG19-F1
#
_cell.length_a   1.000
_cell.length_b   1.000
_cell.length_c   1.000
_cell.angle_alpha   90.00
_cell.angle_beta   90.00
_cell.angle_gamma   90.00
#
_symmetry.space_group_name_H-M   'P 1'
#
loop_
_entity.id
_entity.type
_entity.pdbx_description
1 polymer ?
#
loop_
_entity_poly.entity_id
_entity_poly.type
_entity_poly.pdbx_seq_one_letter_code
_entity_poly.pdbx_strand_id
1 'polypeptide(L)'
;MLKLFKIVAVLEGISYLALFANMLIVKNMNLDLYKSLLFPIGMAHGVLFIGYIILAIMLKMEENWDWKKFFIIAIASVIPLGTFYIEKKYLSTT
;
A
#
# COMPACT_ATOMS: atom_id res chain seq x y z
N MET A 1 6.35 7.01 15.02
CA MET A 1 5.19 6.41 14.29
C MET A 1 5.55 5.33 13.25
N LEU A 2 6.81 4.90 13.20
CA LEU A 2 7.36 3.94 12.22
C LEU A 2 6.71 2.54 12.19
N LYS A 3 6.47 1.91 13.34
CA LYS A 3 5.91 0.54 13.40
C LYS A 3 4.51 0.47 12.77
N LEU A 4 3.68 1.47 13.05
CA LEU A 4 2.31 1.54 12.53
C LEU A 4 2.32 1.78 11.01
N PHE A 5 3.21 2.67 10.53
CA PHE A 5 3.42 2.88 9.11
C PHE A 5 3.89 1.62 8.38
N LYS A 6 4.80 0.83 8.96
CA LYS A 6 5.20 -0.46 8.38
C LYS A 6 4.03 -1.42 8.23
N ILE A 7 3.19 -1.54 9.25
CA ILE A 7 2.01 -2.41 9.20
C ILE A 7 1.06 -1.94 8.10
N VAL A 8 0.77 -0.64 8.03
CA VAL A 8 -0.09 -0.07 6.99
C VAL A 8 0.52 -0.24 5.60
N ALA A 9 1.82 -0.06 5.43
CA ALA A 9 2.53 -0.28 4.17
C ALA A 9 2.42 -1.72 3.67
N VAL A 10 2.57 -2.69 4.57
CA VAL A 10 2.44 -4.11 4.25
C VAL A 10 0.98 -4.46 3.92
N LEU A 11 0.01 -3.95 4.71
CA LEU A 11 -1.41 -4.17 4.45
C LEU A 11 -1.86 -3.55 3.12
N GLU A 12 -1.36 -2.35 2.80
CA GLU A 12 -1.60 -1.67 1.54
C GLU A 12 -1.07 -2.53 0.37
N GLY A 13 0.18 -3.00 0.46
CA GLY A 13 0.77 -3.90 -0.55
C GLY A 13 0.00 -5.20 -0.71
N ILE A 14 -0.44 -5.83 0.40
CA ILE A 14 -1.27 -7.05 0.36
C ILE A 14 -2.63 -6.75 -0.29
N SER A 15 -3.27 -5.63 0.02
CA SER A 15 -4.55 -5.24 -0.58
C SER A 15 -4.42 -4.95 -2.08
N TYR A 16 -3.28 -4.40 -2.52
CA TYR A 16 -2.97 -4.21 -3.94
C TYR A 16 -2.80 -5.56 -4.66
N LEU A 17 -2.06 -6.50 -4.06
CA LEU A 17 -1.93 -7.86 -4.59
C LEU A 17 -3.28 -8.60 -4.64
N ALA A 18 -4.16 -8.38 -3.65
CA ALA A 18 -5.51 -8.93 -3.65
C ALA A 18 -6.37 -8.38 -4.80
N LEU A 19 -6.25 -7.08 -5.12
CA LEU A 19 -6.90 -6.50 -6.31
C LEU A 19 -6.39 -7.15 -7.61
N PHE A 20 -5.08 -7.36 -7.74
CA PHE A 20 -4.51 -8.05 -8.89
C PHE A 20 -5.00 -9.50 -9.00
N ALA A 21 -5.01 -10.24 -7.88
CA ALA A 21 -5.52 -11.60 -7.86
C ALA A 21 -7.00 -11.65 -8.26
N ASN A 22 -7.82 -10.72 -7.77
CA ASN A 22 -9.23 -10.61 -8.16
C ASN A 22 -9.38 -10.32 -9.67
N MET A 23 -8.55 -9.44 -10.22
CA MET A 23 -8.60 -9.07 -11.63
C MET A 23 -8.06 -10.15 -12.58
N LEU A 24 -7.00 -10.87 -12.21
CA LEU A 24 -6.33 -11.84 -13.08
C LEU A 24 -6.90 -13.26 -12.96
N ILE A 25 -7.37 -13.65 -11.78
CA ILE A 25 -7.86 -15.01 -11.51
C ILE A 25 -9.38 -15.02 -11.49
N VAL A 26 -9.98 -14.29 -10.54
CA VAL A 26 -11.43 -14.37 -10.28
C VAL A 26 -12.25 -13.89 -11.47
N LYS A 27 -11.83 -12.80 -12.12
CA LYS A 27 -12.49 -12.29 -13.34
C LYS A 27 -12.62 -13.35 -14.45
N ASN A 28 -11.61 -14.21 -14.61
CA ASN A 28 -11.58 -15.23 -15.66
C ASN A 28 -12.39 -16.48 -15.27
N MET A 29 -12.53 -16.77 -13.97
CA MET A 29 -13.27 -17.92 -13.47
C MET A 29 -14.76 -17.63 -13.27
N ASN A 30 -15.11 -16.47 -12.72
CA ASN A 30 -16.47 -16.09 -12.38
C ASN A 30 -16.63 -14.56 -12.33
N LEU A 31 -17.32 -14.02 -13.33
CA LEU A 31 -17.51 -12.58 -13.53
C LEU A 31 -18.42 -11.94 -12.48
N ASP A 32 -19.41 -12.66 -11.96
CA ASP A 32 -20.32 -12.15 -10.93
C ASP A 32 -19.65 -12.10 -9.55
N LEU A 33 -18.85 -13.12 -9.24
CA LEU A 33 -17.99 -13.14 -8.04
C LEU A 33 -16.94 -12.03 -8.08
N TYR A 34 -16.32 -11.79 -9.25
CA TYR A 34 -15.39 -10.68 -9.42
C TYR A 34 -16.01 -9.34 -9.05
N LYS A 35 -17.23 -9.05 -9.54
CA LYS A 35 -17.94 -7.79 -9.26
C LYS A 35 -18.28 -7.63 -7.78
N SER A 36 -18.71 -8.70 -7.12
CA SER A 36 -19.06 -8.65 -5.69
C SER A 36 -17.84 -8.45 -4.79
N LEU A 37 -16.68 -8.99 -5.17
CA LEU A 37 -15.42 -8.82 -4.43
C LEU A 37 -14.68 -7.51 -4.76
N LEU A 38 -14.88 -6.96 -5.96
CA LEU A 38 -14.18 -5.76 -6.40
C LEU A 38 -14.47 -4.55 -5.51
N PHE A 39 -15.74 -4.33 -5.15
CA PHE A 39 -16.13 -3.20 -4.31
C PHE A 39 -15.50 -3.23 -2.91
N PRO A 40 -15.65 -4.30 -2.10
CA PRO A 40 -15.08 -4.33 -0.75
C PRO A 40 -13.55 -4.30 -0.76
N ILE A 41 -12.89 -5.02 -1.68
CA ILE A 41 -11.42 -5.03 -1.77
C ILE A 41 -10.91 -3.66 -2.23
N GLY A 42 -11.56 -3.04 -3.23
CA GLY A 42 -11.20 -1.72 -3.72
C GLY A 42 -11.37 -0.62 -2.66
N MET A 43 -12.47 -0.67 -1.90
CA MET A 43 -12.71 0.24 -0.78
C MET A 43 -11.66 0.07 0.33
N ALA A 44 -11.36 -1.18 0.73
CA ALA A 44 -10.34 -1.46 1.74
C ALA A 44 -8.96 -0.94 1.30
N HIS A 45 -8.59 -1.20 0.04
CA HIS A 45 -7.35 -0.72 -0.53
C HIS A 45 -7.28 0.81 -0.56
N GLY A 46 -8.33 1.49 -1.01
CA GLY A 46 -8.39 2.96 -1.05
C GLY A 46 -8.22 3.60 0.34
N VAL A 47 -8.86 3.02 1.37
CA VAL A 47 -8.71 3.49 2.76
C VAL A 47 -7.28 3.29 3.25
N LEU A 48 -6.67 2.13 2.96
CA LEU A 48 -5.27 1.85 3.31
C LEU A 48 -4.31 2.80 2.60
N PHE A 49 -4.54 3.13 1.33
CA PHE A 49 -3.73 4.06 0.56
C PHE A 49 -3.79 5.49 1.14
N ILE A 50 -4.98 5.98 1.48
CA ILE A 50 -5.12 7.30 2.13
C ILE A 50 -4.41 7.30 3.49
N GLY A 51 -4.61 6.25 4.29
CA GLY A 51 -3.93 6.09 5.58
C GLY A 51 -2.41 6.06 5.44
N TYR A 52 -1.89 5.39 4.41
CA TYR A 52 -0.47 5.35 4.10
C TYR A 52 0.09 6.75 3.81
N ILE A 53 -0.57 7.53 2.96
CA ILE A 53 -0.11 8.89 2.60
C ILE A 53 -0.12 9.82 3.82
N ILE A 54 -1.18 9.77 4.64
CA ILE A 54 -1.25 10.58 5.87
C ILE A 54 -0.09 10.22 6.80
N LEU A 55 0.14 8.93 7.05
CA LEU A 55 1.23 8.48 7.90
C LEU A 55 2.60 8.84 7.32
N ALA A 56 2.78 8.77 5.99
CA ALA A 56 4.02 9.17 5.33
C ALA A 56 4.29 10.67 5.50
N ILE A 57 3.27 11.53 5.46
CA ILE A 57 3.41 12.98 5.71
C ILE A 57 3.79 13.24 7.17
N MET A 58 3.14 12.56 8.12
CA MET A 58 3.47 12.67 9.54
C MET A 58 4.91 12.24 9.83
N LEU A 59 5.34 11.11 9.25
CA LEU A 59 6.72 10.61 9.38
C LEU A 59 7.73 11.52 8.71
N LYS A 60 7.39 12.14 7.58
CA LYS A 60 8.27 13.13 6.95
C LYS A 60 8.59 14.28 7.91
N MET A 61 7.60 14.74 8.68
CA MET A 61 7.78 15.79 9.68
C MET A 61 8.53 15.29 10.93
N GLU A 62 8.21 14.10 11.44
CA GLU A 62 8.84 13.51 12.63
C GLU A 62 10.35 13.20 12.38
N GLU A 63 10.66 12.62 11.22
CA GLU A 63 11.99 12.12 10.89
C GLU A 63 12.79 13.07 9.97
N ASN A 64 12.29 14.29 9.73
CA ASN A 64 12.87 15.29 8.83
C ASN A 64 13.31 14.71 7.47
N TRP A 65 12.46 13.90 6.84
CA TRP A 65 12.79 13.29 5.55
C TRP A 65 12.88 14.35 4.45
N ASP A 66 13.93 14.24 3.63
CA ASP A 66 14.05 14.98 2.39
C ASP A 66 12.85 14.74 1.47
N TRP A 67 12.48 15.77 0.69
CA TRP A 67 11.41 15.68 -0.30
C TRP A 67 11.61 14.54 -1.30
N LYS A 68 12.86 14.23 -1.66
CA LYS A 68 13.20 13.08 -2.51
C LYS A 68 12.78 11.75 -1.87
N LYS A 69 13.07 11.56 -0.57
CA LYS A 69 12.72 10.34 0.17
C LYS A 69 11.21 10.20 0.30
N PHE A 70 10.50 11.29 0.61
CA PHE A 70 9.04 11.30 0.66
C PHE A 70 8.42 10.91 -0.70
N PHE A 71 8.89 11.48 -1.81
CA PHE A 71 8.39 11.13 -3.14
C PHE A 71 8.65 9.66 -3.51
N ILE A 72 9.83 9.14 -3.20
CA ILE A 72 10.16 7.73 -3.43
C ILE A 72 9.19 6.82 -2.66
N ILE A 73 8.88 7.16 -1.42
CA ILE A 73 7.96 6.41 -0.56
C ILE A 73 6.51 6.50 -1.09
N ALA A 74 6.07 7.69 -1.49
CA ALA A 74 4.73 7.88 -2.05
C ALA A 74 4.53 7.20 -3.42
N ILE A 75 5.55 7.21 -4.29
CA ILE A 75 5.48 6.50 -5.57
C ILE A 75 5.50 4.99 -5.36
N ALA A 76 6.23 4.53 -4.35
CA ALA A 76 6.32 3.11 -4.04
C ALA A 76 5.00 2.50 -3.57
N SER A 77 4.04 3.28 -3.04
CA SER A 77 2.69 2.75 -2.77
C SER A 77 1.82 2.59 -4.02
N VAL A 78 2.17 3.26 -5.13
CA VAL A 78 1.44 3.09 -6.39
C VAL A 78 1.92 1.85 -7.16
N ILE A 79 3.16 1.42 -6.91
CA ILE A 79 3.76 0.27 -7.58
C ILE A 79 3.44 -1.00 -6.76
N PRO A 80 2.87 -2.06 -7.35
CA PRO A 80 2.37 -3.26 -6.65
C PRO A 80 3.37 -4.08 -5.81
N LEU A 81 4.64 -3.66 -5.71
CA LEU A 81 5.66 -4.23 -4.83
C LEU A 81 6.58 -3.16 -4.21
N GLY A 82 6.31 -1.88 -4.47
CA GLY A 82 7.17 -0.79 -4.01
C GLY A 82 7.13 -0.65 -2.49
N THR A 83 5.97 -0.82 -1.86
CA THR A 83 5.84 -0.76 -0.39
C THR A 83 6.69 -1.80 0.33
N PHE A 84 6.78 -3.03 -0.19
CA PHE A 84 7.66 -4.08 0.35
C PHE A 84 9.14 -3.71 0.21
N TYR A 85 9.53 -3.07 -0.90
CA TYR A 85 10.91 -2.62 -1.09
C TYR A 85 11.27 -1.46 -0.16
N ILE A 86 10.35 -0.50 0.04
CA ILE A 86 10.52 0.61 0.99
C ILE A 86 10.65 0.08 2.42
N GLU A 87 9.81 -0.88 2.80
CA GLU A 87 9.86 -1.54 4.10
C GLU A 87 11.25 -2.13 4.36
N LYS A 88 11.75 -2.94 3.42
CA LYS A 88 13.05 -3.60 3.56
C LYS A 88 14.23 -2.62 3.49
N LYS A 89 14.19 -1.60 2.64
CA LYS A 89 15.35 -0.73 2.36
C LYS A 89 15.43 0.52 3.23
N TYR A 90 14.29 1.15 3.53
CA TYR A 90 14.26 2.45 4.19
C TYR A 90 13.71 2.40 5.61
N LEU A 91 13.02 1.32 5.97
CA LEU A 91 12.42 1.16 7.30
C LEU A 91 13.09 0.03 8.11
N SER A 92 14.03 -0.73 7.54
CA SER A 92 14.87 -1.69 8.28
C SER A 92 15.87 -0.94 9.17
N THR A 93 15.43 -0.62 10.38
CA THR A 93 16.32 -0.32 11.49
C THR A 93 15.74 -0.99 12.71
N THR A 94 16.11 -2.27 12.85
CA THR A 94 16.43 -3.06 14.07
C THR A 94 16.39 -4.52 13.66
#